data_AF-A0A2R8Z975-F1
#
_entry.id   AF-A0A2R8Z975-F1
#
_cell.length_a   1.000
_cell.length_b   1.000
_cell.length_c   1.000
_cell.angle_alpha   90.00
_cell.angle_beta   90.00
_cell.angle_gamma   90.00
#
_symmetry.space_group_name_H-M   'P 1'
#
loop_
_entity.id
_entity.type
_entity.pdbx_description
1 polymer ?
#
loop_
_entity_poly.entity_id
_entity_poly.type
_entity_poly.pdbx_seq_one_letter_code
_entity_poly.pdbx_strand_id
1 'polypeptide(L)'
;MAEVQVLVLDGRGHLLGRLAAIVAKQVLLGRKVVVVRCEGINISGNFYRNKLKYLAFLRKRMNTNSYRGSYHFRARSRIFWRTVRGMLTHKTKRGQAALDRLKVFDGIPPLYDKKKRMVVPAALKVVRLKPTRKFCACLACLPFHLLHLFHLYYLETARPTPRLPLPPPQPTQCEDDEDEELYDDLLPCNE
;
A
#
# COMPACT_ATOMS: atom_id res chain seq x y z
N MET A 1 18.74 20.32 17.17
CA MET A 1 18.08 19.03 16.81
C MET A 1 17.00 19.37 15.81
N ALA A 2 17.06 18.84 14.58
CA ALA A 2 16.03 19.15 13.58
C ALA A 2 14.72 18.49 14.03
N GLU A 3 13.66 19.27 14.22
CA GLU A 3 12.33 18.77 14.52
C GLU A 3 11.96 17.65 13.54
N VAL A 4 11.64 16.46 14.06
CA VAL A 4 11.24 15.32 13.24
C VAL A 4 9.78 15.51 12.86
N GLN A 5 9.51 16.50 12.02
CA GLN A 5 8.17 16.74 11.50
C GLN A 5 7.75 15.57 10.60
N VAL A 6 6.57 15.02 10.90
CA VAL A 6 5.97 13.95 10.09
C VAL A 6 5.49 14.53 8.76
N LEU A 7 6.05 14.05 7.65
CA LEU A 7 5.65 14.47 6.32
C LEU A 7 4.42 13.65 5.86
N VAL A 8 3.24 14.25 5.93
CA VAL A 8 2.00 13.66 5.41
C VAL A 8 1.82 14.02 3.94
N LEU A 9 1.75 13.02 3.06
CA LEU A 9 1.60 13.17 1.62
C LEU A 9 0.23 12.67 1.15
N ASP A 10 -0.48 13.46 0.34
CA ASP A 10 -1.68 12.98 -0.36
C ASP A 10 -1.27 12.18 -1.60
N GLY A 11 -1.67 10.91 -1.70
CA GLY A 11 -1.43 10.04 -2.86
C GLY A 11 -2.30 10.37 -4.08
N ARG A 12 -3.38 11.14 -3.93
CA ARG A 12 -4.31 11.46 -5.03
C ARG A 12 -3.60 12.17 -6.17
N GLY A 13 -3.80 11.70 -7.40
CA GLY A 13 -3.30 12.39 -8.59
C GLY A 13 -1.81 12.22 -8.86
N HIS A 14 -1.09 11.46 -8.03
CA HIS A 14 0.35 11.22 -8.19
C HIS A 14 0.63 10.00 -9.06
N LEU A 15 1.80 9.94 -9.70
CA LEU A 15 2.26 8.77 -10.44
C LEU A 15 3.03 7.81 -9.52
N LEU A 16 2.58 6.55 -9.43
CA LEU A 16 3.07 5.51 -8.50
C LEU A 16 4.59 5.48 -8.37
N GLY A 17 5.30 5.26 -9.49
CA GLY A 17 6.76 5.13 -9.47
C GLY A 17 7.49 6.43 -9.16
N ARG A 18 6.97 7.59 -9.57
CA ARG A 18 7.62 8.88 -9.32
C ARG A 18 7.49 9.29 -7.87
N LEU A 19 6.31 9.08 -7.29
CA LEU A 19 6.07 9.30 -5.86
C LEU A 19 6.95 8.37 -5.03
N ALA A 20 6.98 7.08 -5.37
CA ALA A 20 7.76 6.08 -4.65
C ALA A 20 9.26 6.42 -4.59
N ALA A 21 9.84 6.91 -5.70
CA ALA A 21 11.27 7.27 -5.75
C ALA A 21 11.60 8.44 -4.82
N ILE A 22 10.74 9.46 -4.78
CA ILE A 22 10.93 10.62 -3.91
C ILE A 22 10.78 10.21 -2.46
N VAL A 23 9.74 9.43 -2.14
CA VAL A 23 9.51 8.91 -0.79
C VAL A 23 10.68 8.05 -0.32
N ALA A 24 11.17 7.13 -1.16
CA ALA A 24 12.31 6.28 -0.83
C ALA A 24 13.55 7.10 -0.43
N LYS A 25 13.84 8.19 -1.15
CA LYS A 25 14.98 9.05 -0.83
C LYS A 25 14.76 9.81 0.49
N GLN A 26 13.57 10.35 0.74
CA GLN A 26 13.26 11.09 1.98
C GLN A 26 13.40 10.20 3.23
N VAL A 27 12.93 8.96 3.11
CA VAL A 27 12.98 7.98 4.19
C VAL A 27 14.43 7.54 4.50
N LEU A 28 15.29 7.43 3.48
CA LEU A 28 16.73 7.18 3.65
C LEU A 28 17.49 8.34 4.29
N LEU A 29 17.00 9.57 4.12
CA LEU A 29 17.52 10.76 4.79
C LEU A 29 17.06 10.85 6.26
N GLY A 30 16.16 9.97 6.71
CA GLY A 30 15.72 9.90 8.10
C GLY A 30 14.38 10.57 8.38
N ARG A 31 13.66 11.06 7.37
CA ARG A 31 12.34 11.68 7.58
C ARG A 31 11.25 10.61 7.79
N LYS A 32 10.36 10.83 8.75
CA LYS A 32 9.12 10.05 8.92
C LYS A 32 8.11 10.49 7.87
N VAL A 33 7.65 9.56 7.01
CA VAL A 33 6.77 9.87 5.89
C VAL A 33 5.51 9.02 5.99
N VAL A 34 4.35 9.68 5.88
CA VAL A 34 3.04 9.03 5.85
C VAL A 34 2.40 9.34 4.51
N VAL A 35 2.04 8.31 3.75
CA VAL A 35 1.28 8.46 2.50
C VAL A 35 -0.15 8.04 2.74
N VAL A 36 -1.07 8.99 2.60
CA VAL A 36 -2.51 8.76 2.70
C VAL A 36 -3.13 8.68 1.31
N ARG A 37 -4.32 8.10 1.22
CA ARG A 37 -5.10 7.99 -0.02
C ARG A 37 -4.39 7.26 -1.16
N CYS A 38 -3.82 6.10 -0.86
CA CYS A 38 -3.12 5.29 -1.86
C CYS A 38 -4.05 4.81 -2.99
N GLU A 39 -5.36 4.83 -2.79
CA GLU A 39 -6.37 4.61 -3.83
C GLU A 39 -6.33 5.61 -4.98
N GLY A 40 -5.93 6.85 -4.68
CA GLY A 40 -5.92 7.95 -5.63
C GLY A 40 -4.64 8.01 -6.47
N ILE A 41 -3.70 7.10 -6.24
CA ILE A 41 -2.44 7.03 -7.00
C ILE A 41 -2.75 6.56 -8.43
N ASN A 42 -2.08 7.16 -9.40
CA ASN A 42 -2.21 6.84 -10.82
C ASN A 42 -1.00 6.09 -11.35
N ILE A 43 -1.25 5.26 -12.35
CA ILE A 43 -0.23 4.60 -13.16
C ILE A 43 -0.45 5.04 -14.60
N SER A 44 0.63 5.35 -15.31
CA SER A 44 0.55 5.69 -16.73
C SER A 44 0.13 4.49 -17.57
N GLY A 45 -0.46 4.76 -18.73
CA GLY A 45 -0.91 3.74 -19.66
C GLY A 45 -2.34 3.26 -19.40
N ASN A 46 -2.86 2.53 -20.38
CA ASN A 46 -4.23 2.03 -20.34
C ASN A 46 -4.41 1.02 -19.19
N PHE A 47 -5.61 1.01 -18.63
CA PHE A 47 -6.03 0.10 -17.57
C PHE A 47 -5.77 -1.38 -17.91
N TYR A 48 -6.17 -1.82 -19.11
CA TYR A 48 -6.03 -3.21 -19.54
C TYR A 48 -4.56 -3.68 -19.54
N ARG A 49 -3.64 -2.83 -20.01
CA ARG A 49 -2.19 -3.13 -20.01
C ARG A 49 -1.65 -3.27 -18.58
N ASN A 50 -2.07 -2.40 -17.67
CA ASN A 50 -1.63 -2.46 -16.27
C ASN A 50 -2.22 -3.68 -15.55
N LYS A 51 -3.47 -4.05 -15.86
CA LYS A 51 -4.07 -5.31 -15.39
C LYS A 51 -3.28 -6.53 -15.86
N LEU A 52 -2.93 -6.61 -17.15
CA LEU A 52 -2.13 -7.72 -17.68
C LEU A 52 -0.76 -7.83 -17.00
N LYS A 53 -0.09 -6.70 -16.75
CA LYS A 53 1.18 -6.68 -15.99
C LYS A 53 1.01 -7.23 -14.58
N TYR A 54 -0.07 -6.86 -13.88
CA TYR A 54 -0.34 -7.35 -12.54
C TYR A 54 -0.71 -8.84 -12.55
N LEU A 55 -1.51 -9.30 -13.51
CA LEU A 55 -1.82 -10.72 -13.69
C LEU A 55 -0.56 -11.55 -13.98
N ALA A 56 0.37 -11.04 -14.79
CA ALA A 56 1.66 -11.68 -15.00
C ALA A 56 2.49 -11.78 -13.70
N PHE A 57 2.38 -10.79 -12.81
CA PHE A 57 2.98 -10.85 -11.48
C PHE A 57 2.32 -11.92 -10.60
N LEU A 58 1.00 -12.06 -10.62
CA LEU A 58 0.27 -13.09 -9.86
C LEU A 58 0.59 -14.53 -10.29
N ARG A 59 1.03 -14.73 -11.53
CA ARG A 59 1.48 -16.05 -12.00
C ARG A 59 2.81 -16.48 -11.38
N LYS A 60 3.59 -15.55 -10.82
CA LYS A 60 4.91 -15.82 -10.22
C LYS A 60 4.75 -16.43 -8.83
N ARG A 61 4.73 -17.76 -8.76
CA ARG A 61 4.72 -18.55 -7.53
C ARG A 61 5.86 -19.57 -7.51
N MET A 62 6.28 -19.97 -6.33
CA MET A 62 7.23 -21.08 -6.17
C MET A 62 6.48 -22.39 -6.47
N ASN A 63 7.04 -23.23 -7.34
CA ASN A 63 6.38 -24.47 -7.78
C ASN A 63 6.29 -25.52 -6.65
N THR A 64 7.35 -25.64 -5.84
CA THR A 64 7.43 -26.60 -4.72
C THR A 64 6.48 -26.26 -3.58
N ASN A 65 6.61 -25.07 -2.99
CA ASN A 65 5.71 -24.61 -1.93
C ASN A 65 5.34 -23.14 -2.16
N SER A 66 4.08 -22.92 -2.54
CA SER A 66 3.57 -21.59 -2.83
C SER A 66 3.60 -20.64 -1.62
N TYR A 67 3.56 -21.17 -0.39
CA TYR A 67 3.56 -20.35 0.84
C TYR A 67 4.87 -19.61 1.08
N ARG A 68 6.02 -20.24 0.77
CA ARG A 68 7.35 -19.59 0.90
C ARG A 68 7.68 -18.65 -0.26
N GLY A 69 6.83 -18.60 -1.28
CA GLY A 69 7.07 -17.89 -2.52
C GLY A 69 6.87 -16.38 -2.42
N SER A 70 6.63 -15.76 -3.57
CA SER A 70 6.33 -14.33 -3.64
C SER A 70 4.95 -14.04 -3.07
N TYR A 71 4.87 -13.15 -2.08
CA TYR A 71 3.58 -12.66 -1.58
C TYR A 71 2.94 -11.64 -2.53
N HIS A 72 1.67 -11.86 -2.85
CA HIS A 72 0.88 -11.01 -3.73
C HIS A 72 -0.11 -10.16 -2.91
N PHE A 73 0.30 -8.96 -2.52
CA PHE A 73 -0.58 -8.03 -1.83
C PHE A 73 -1.63 -7.43 -2.78
N ARG A 74 -2.88 -7.35 -2.31
CA ARG A 74 -4.03 -6.80 -3.05
C ARG A 74 -4.38 -5.36 -2.66
N ALA A 75 -4.17 -4.99 -1.40
CA ALA A 75 -4.42 -3.63 -0.91
C ALA A 75 -3.56 -2.60 -1.66
N ARG A 76 -4.10 -1.40 -1.91
CA ARG A 76 -3.45 -0.37 -2.74
C ARG A 76 -2.26 0.24 -2.01
N SER A 77 -2.40 0.43 -0.70
CA SER A 77 -1.33 0.78 0.24
C SER A 77 -0.15 -0.19 0.15
N ARG A 78 -0.42 -1.51 0.15
CA ARG A 78 0.62 -2.55 0.09
C ARG A 78 1.29 -2.65 -1.27
N ILE A 79 0.57 -2.35 -2.36
CA ILE A 79 1.18 -2.23 -3.69
C ILE A 79 2.17 -1.08 -3.69
N PHE A 80 1.79 0.10 -3.18
CA PHE A 80 2.68 1.25 -3.06
C PHE A 80 3.89 0.93 -2.16
N TRP A 81 3.66 0.37 -0.98
CA TRP A 81 4.71 -0.05 -0.06
C TRP A 81 5.69 -1.03 -0.72
N ARG A 82 5.19 -2.01 -1.49
CA ARG A 82 6.04 -2.95 -2.23
C ARG A 82 6.89 -2.24 -3.29
N THR A 83 6.37 -1.21 -3.96
CA THR A 83 7.18 -0.42 -4.91
C THR A 83 8.28 0.36 -4.21
N VAL A 84 8.00 0.99 -3.06
CA VAL A 84 9.01 1.72 -2.27
C VAL A 84 10.06 0.75 -1.72
N ARG A 85 9.63 -0.40 -1.17
CA ARG A 85 10.53 -1.47 -0.73
C ARG A 85 11.45 -1.98 -1.85
N GLY A 86 10.96 -2.03 -3.08
CA GLY A 86 11.76 -2.40 -4.26
C GLY A 86 12.84 -1.38 -4.62
N MET A 87 12.70 -0.12 -4.20
CA MET A 87 13.66 0.96 -4.40
C MET A 87 14.67 1.09 -3.24
N LEU A 88 14.47 0.36 -2.15
CA LEU A 88 15.32 0.37 -0.95
C LEU A 88 16.13 -0.93 -0.81
N THR A 89 17.34 -0.82 -0.24
CA THR A 89 18.18 -1.96 0.17
C THR A 89 17.69 -2.58 1.48
N HIS A 90 16.42 -3.03 1.48
CA HIS A 90 15.66 -3.49 2.65
C HIS A 90 16.20 -4.75 3.36
N LYS A 91 17.20 -5.43 2.80
CA LYS A 91 17.87 -6.55 3.48
C LYS A 91 18.87 -6.07 4.54
N THR A 92 19.30 -4.82 4.46
CA THR A 92 20.23 -4.22 5.43
C THR A 92 19.46 -3.59 6.59
N LYS A 93 20.09 -3.51 7.78
CA LYS A 93 19.50 -2.85 8.95
C LYS A 93 19.07 -1.40 8.66
N ARG A 94 19.89 -0.66 7.90
CA ARG A 94 19.56 0.71 7.45
C ARG A 94 18.29 0.76 6.60
N GLY A 95 18.12 -0.22 5.70
CA GLY A 95 16.93 -0.31 4.84
C GLY A 95 15.68 -0.73 5.58
N GLN A 96 15.80 -1.56 6.63
CA GLN A 96 14.70 -1.90 7.53
C GLN A 96 14.25 -0.68 8.33
N ALA A 97 15.18 0.01 9.00
CA ALA A 97 14.91 1.26 9.71
C ALA A 97 14.31 2.36 8.82
N ALA A 98 14.59 2.34 7.52
CA ALA A 98 13.93 3.19 6.55
C ALA A 98 12.44 2.77 6.39
N LEU A 99 12.15 1.50 6.13
CA LEU A 99 10.77 1.03 5.98
C LEU A 99 9.92 1.30 7.22
N ASP A 100 10.49 1.22 8.42
CA ASP A 100 9.78 1.47 9.69
C ASP A 100 9.31 2.93 9.81
N ARG A 101 10.02 3.88 9.17
CA ARG A 101 9.64 5.30 9.11
C ARG A 101 8.52 5.59 8.11
N LEU A 102 8.18 4.65 7.24
CA LEU A 102 7.19 4.80 6.19
C LEU A 102 5.86 4.17 6.60
N LYS A 103 4.82 4.99 6.76
CA LYS A 103 3.45 4.51 6.95
C LYS A 103 2.62 4.79 5.70
N VAL A 104 1.74 3.85 5.33
CA VAL A 104 0.99 3.90 4.08
C VAL A 104 -0.44 3.46 4.34
N PHE A 105 -1.41 4.31 3.99
CA PHE A 105 -2.82 4.06 4.25
C PHE A 105 -3.66 4.13 2.97
N ASP A 106 -4.68 3.27 2.90
CA ASP A 106 -5.80 3.41 1.98
C ASP A 106 -6.84 4.30 2.66
N GLY A 107 -7.30 5.36 2.00
CA GLY A 107 -8.10 6.42 2.61
C GLY A 107 -7.28 7.32 3.55
N ILE A 108 -7.98 7.98 4.47
CA ILE A 108 -7.39 8.85 5.49
C ILE A 108 -7.93 8.39 6.84
N PRO A 109 -7.08 7.85 7.72
CA PRO A 109 -7.52 7.53 9.07
C PRO A 109 -7.63 8.82 9.90
N PRO A 110 -8.42 8.81 10.99
CA PRO A 110 -8.78 10.02 11.75
C PRO A 110 -7.56 10.80 12.28
N LEU A 111 -6.46 10.10 12.59
CA LEU A 111 -5.20 10.68 13.06
C LEU A 111 -4.55 11.67 12.06
N TYR A 112 -4.79 11.50 10.76
CA TYR A 112 -4.19 12.34 9.71
C TYR A 112 -5.20 13.26 9.01
N ASP A 113 -6.47 13.23 9.40
CA ASP A 113 -7.52 14.00 8.72
C ASP A 113 -7.40 15.51 8.99
N LYS A 114 -7.14 15.88 10.24
CA LYS A 114 -6.92 17.27 10.66
C LYS A 114 -5.53 17.81 10.29
N LYS A 115 -4.60 16.94 9.87
CA LYS A 115 -3.22 17.32 9.54
C LYS A 115 -3.14 17.85 8.11
N LYS A 116 -2.30 18.88 7.90
CA LYS A 116 -2.06 19.42 6.55
C LYS A 116 -1.36 18.37 5.69
N ARG A 117 -1.98 18.07 4.56
CA ARG A 117 -1.45 17.11 3.58
C ARG A 117 -0.64 17.85 2.52
N MET A 118 0.57 17.38 2.30
CA MET A 118 1.48 17.95 1.31
C MET A 118 1.36 17.19 -0.02
N VAL A 119 1.71 17.88 -1.11
CA VAL A 119 1.66 17.35 -2.47
C VAL A 119 3.05 17.42 -3.08
N VAL A 120 3.41 16.42 -3.89
CA VAL A 120 4.71 16.35 -4.55
C VAL A 120 4.54 16.75 -6.02
N PRO A 121 4.83 18.01 -6.40
CA PRO A 121 4.55 18.51 -7.75
C PRO A 121 5.32 17.73 -8.83
N ALA A 122 6.53 17.27 -8.51
CA ALA A 122 7.34 16.50 -9.42
C ALA A 122 6.76 15.11 -9.78
N ALA A 123 5.80 14.61 -9.01
CA ALA A 123 5.15 13.31 -9.21
C ALA A 123 3.69 13.43 -9.66
N LEU A 124 3.12 14.64 -9.76
CA LEU A 124 1.74 14.84 -10.19
C LEU A 124 1.50 14.42 -11.64
N LYS A 125 0.39 13.72 -11.88
CA LYS A 125 -0.07 13.30 -13.21
C LYS A 125 -0.25 14.49 -14.14
N VAL A 126 -0.90 15.55 -13.67
CA VAL A 126 -1.23 16.74 -14.48
C VAL A 126 0.03 17.40 -15.01
N VAL A 127 1.09 17.46 -14.20
CA VAL A 127 2.36 18.08 -14.58
C VAL A 127 3.18 17.16 -15.49
N ARG A 128 3.15 15.85 -15.25
CA ARG A 128 4.10 14.90 -15.86
C ARG A 128 3.56 14.15 -17.08
N LEU A 129 2.25 14.02 -17.23
CA LEU A 129 1.65 13.26 -18.32
C LEU A 129 0.97 14.22 -19.29
N LYS A 130 1.21 14.03 -20.59
CA LYS A 130 0.45 14.75 -21.64
C LYS A 130 -1.05 14.47 -21.48
N PRO A 131 -1.92 15.48 -21.66
CA PRO A 131 -3.36 15.35 -21.38
C PRO A 131 -4.05 14.27 -22.22
N THR A 132 -3.56 14.01 -23.43
CA THR A 132 -4.11 13.00 -24.35
C THR A 132 -3.78 11.55 -23.99
N ARG A 133 -2.87 11.32 -23.02
CA ARG A 133 -2.43 9.96 -22.67
C ARG A 133 -3.38 9.33 -21.65
N LYS A 134 -3.81 8.10 -21.96
CA LYS A 134 -4.59 7.27 -21.03
C LYS A 134 -3.76 6.94 -19.78
N PHE A 135 -4.42 6.97 -18.63
CA PHE A 135 -3.88 6.58 -17.35
C PHE A 135 -4.88 5.68 -16.62
N CYS A 136 -4.42 5.06 -15.56
CA CYS A 136 -5.16 4.14 -14.73
C CYS A 136 -5.04 4.60 -13.28
N ALA A 137 -6.17 4.83 -12.59
CA ALA A 137 -6.15 4.89 -11.12
C ALA A 137 -5.73 3.52 -10.59
N CYS A 138 -4.87 3.47 -9.57
CA CYS A 138 -4.17 2.27 -9.11
C CYS A 138 -5.19 1.18 -8.76
N LEU A 139 -5.34 0.26 -9.72
CA LEU A 139 -6.14 -0.97 -9.72
C LEU A 139 -7.53 -0.83 -9.06
N ALA A 140 -8.40 -0.02 -9.67
CA ALA A 140 -9.83 -0.32 -9.66
C ALA A 140 -10.10 -1.60 -10.48
N CYS A 141 -9.70 -2.79 -10.00
CA CYS A 141 -10.08 -4.06 -10.61
C CYS A 141 -9.86 -5.26 -9.69
N LEU A 142 -10.84 -5.53 -8.84
CA LEU A 142 -11.69 -6.70 -9.04
C LEU A 142 -13.10 -6.20 -8.74
N PRO A 143 -14.05 -6.19 -9.70
CA PRO A 143 -15.44 -6.06 -9.33
C PRO A 143 -15.75 -7.24 -8.40
N PHE A 144 -15.94 -6.95 -7.11
CA PHE A 144 -16.50 -7.88 -6.14
C PHE A 144 -17.96 -8.25 -6.51
N HIS A 145 -18.56 -7.52 -7.48
CA HIS A 145 -19.93 -7.71 -7.96
C HIS A 145 -20.21 -8.96 -8.80
N LEU A 146 -19.21 -9.79 -9.14
CA LEU A 146 -19.48 -11.07 -9.82
C LEU A 146 -19.47 -12.30 -8.89
N LEU A 147 -19.22 -12.12 -7.58
CA LEU A 147 -19.29 -13.22 -6.61
C LEU A 147 -20.72 -13.62 -6.25
N HIS A 148 -21.72 -12.76 -6.44
CA HIS A 148 -23.11 -13.12 -6.14
C HIS A 148 -23.74 -14.07 -7.17
N LEU A 149 -23.33 -14.00 -8.43
CA LEU A 149 -23.87 -14.87 -9.48
C LEU A 149 -23.14 -16.22 -9.58
N PHE A 150 -21.88 -16.30 -9.13
CA PHE A 150 -21.15 -17.57 -9.10
C PHE A 150 -21.50 -18.44 -7.89
N HIS A 151 -21.92 -17.84 -6.77
CA HIS A 151 -22.34 -18.61 -5.59
C HIS A 151 -23.67 -19.36 -5.80
N LEU A 152 -24.56 -18.85 -6.66
CA LEU A 152 -25.80 -19.55 -7.01
C LEU A 152 -25.57 -20.68 -8.02
N TYR A 153 -24.57 -20.59 -8.90
CA TYR A 153 -24.28 -21.65 -9.88
C TYR A 153 -23.45 -22.82 -9.31
N TYR A 154 -22.76 -22.62 -8.18
CA TYR A 154 -21.84 -23.64 -7.61
C TYR A 154 -22.47 -24.54 -6.54
N LEU A 155 -23.69 -24.25 -6.07
CA LEU A 155 -24.41 -25.07 -5.09
C LEU A 155 -25.00 -26.36 -5.69
N GLU A 156 -25.15 -26.42 -7.01
CA GLU A 156 -25.85 -27.53 -7.69
C GLU A 156 -24.92 -28.64 -8.22
N THR A 157 -23.60 -28.41 -8.21
CA THR A 157 -22.59 -29.40 -8.67
C THR A 157 -21.52 -29.68 -7.61
N ALA A 158 -21.95 -29.90 -6.37
CA ALA A 158 -21.07 -30.22 -5.25
C ALA A 158 -20.31 -31.54 -5.49
N ARG A 159 -19.03 -31.44 -5.91
CA ARG A 159 -18.01 -32.42 -5.49
C ARG A 159 -17.45 -31.95 -4.15
N PRO A 160 -17.27 -32.85 -3.16
CA PRO A 160 -16.67 -32.47 -1.89
C PRO A 160 -15.21 -32.11 -2.14
N THR A 161 -14.89 -30.81 -2.13
CA THR A 161 -13.51 -30.35 -1.99
C THR A 161 -13.03 -30.75 -0.60
N PRO A 162 -11.80 -31.29 -0.44
CA PRO A 162 -11.24 -31.47 0.89
C PRO A 162 -11.25 -30.10 1.58
N ARG A 163 -11.80 -30.05 2.80
CA ARG A 163 -11.76 -28.85 3.64
C ARG A 163 -10.28 -28.48 3.77
N LEU A 164 -9.83 -27.48 3.01
CA LEU A 164 -8.55 -26.86 3.29
C LEU A 164 -8.63 -26.36 4.74
N PRO A 165 -7.62 -26.64 5.59
CA PRO A 165 -7.55 -25.97 6.86
C PRO A 165 -7.58 -24.48 6.59
N LEU A 166 -8.45 -23.78 7.32
CA LEU A 166 -8.52 -22.33 7.26
C LEU A 166 -7.09 -21.79 7.35
N PRO A 167 -6.69 -20.85 6.47
CA PRO A 167 -5.41 -20.21 6.65
C PRO A 167 -5.37 -19.70 8.09
N PRO A 168 -4.27 -19.94 8.84
CA PRO A 168 -4.14 -19.31 10.15
C PRO A 168 -4.39 -17.82 9.96
N PRO A 169 -5.09 -17.16 10.91
CA PRO A 169 -5.31 -15.73 10.83
C PRO A 169 -3.99 -15.09 10.45
N GLN A 170 -3.99 -14.35 9.34
CA GLN A 170 -2.77 -13.65 8.93
C GLN A 170 -2.31 -12.87 10.15
N PRO A 171 -1.02 -12.90 10.49
CA PRO A 171 -0.56 -12.04 11.56
C PRO A 171 -0.93 -10.62 11.13
N THR A 172 -1.90 -10.06 11.85
CA THR A 172 -2.26 -8.66 11.84
C THR A 172 -1.02 -7.94 12.34
N GLN A 173 -0.08 -7.70 11.42
CA GLN A 173 1.07 -6.87 11.73
C GLN A 173 0.66 -5.44 11.41
N CYS A 174 0.25 -4.78 12.50
CA CYS A 174 0.03 -3.36 12.75
C CYS A 174 -1.34 -2.78 12.34
N GLU A 175 -2.43 -3.44 12.72
CA GLU A 175 -3.36 -2.83 13.70
C GLU A 175 -3.01 -3.60 14.97
N ASP A 176 -1.98 -3.20 15.70
CA ASP A 176 -2.08 -2.51 16.98
C ASP A 176 -0.62 -2.25 17.43
N ASP A 177 -0.13 -1.01 17.39
CA ASP A 177 1.11 -0.59 18.08
C ASP A 177 1.09 0.93 18.38
N GLU A 178 0.00 1.67 18.05
CA GLU A 178 -0.06 3.12 18.23
C GLU A 178 -1.01 3.58 19.36
N ASP A 179 -1.68 2.66 20.05
CA ASP A 179 -2.62 3.01 21.13
C ASP A 179 -1.97 2.97 22.54
N GLU A 180 -0.78 2.37 22.70
CA GLU A 180 -0.14 2.25 24.02
C GLU A 180 0.89 3.35 24.33
N GLU A 181 1.51 3.98 23.32
CA GLU A 181 2.48 5.08 23.54
C GLU A 181 1.84 6.46 23.81
N LEU A 182 0.50 6.58 23.76
CA LEU A 182 -0.19 7.87 23.93
C LEU A 182 -0.95 8.01 25.28
N TYR A 183 -0.98 6.97 26.11
CA TYR A 183 -1.67 7.04 27.42
C TYR A 183 -0.74 7.36 28.61
N ASP A 184 0.58 7.22 28.46
CA ASP A 184 1.54 7.59 29.51
C ASP A 184 1.84 9.11 29.57
N ASP A 185 1.52 9.87 28.51
CA ASP A 185 1.73 11.32 28.46
C ASP A 185 0.54 12.13 29.02
N LEU A 186 -0.49 11.47 29.59
CA LEU A 186 -1.72 12.11 30.09
C LEU A 186 -1.99 11.93 31.58
N LEU A 187 -0.99 11.60 32.39
CA LEU A 187 -1.09 11.78 33.85
C LEU A 187 -0.34 13.04 34.30
N PRO A 188 -1.06 14.17 34.49
CA PRO A 188 -0.59 15.24 35.35
C PRO A 188 -0.94 14.89 36.80
N CYS A 189 0.05 14.50 37.59
CA CYS A 189 0.02 14.66 39.04
C CYS A 189 1.24 15.54 39.38
N ASN A 190 1.11 16.86 39.43
CA ASN A 190 0.72 17.64 40.61
C ASN A 190 1.42 17.19 41.91
N GLU A 191 2.24 18.12 42.41
CA GLU A 191 2.99 18.19 43.68
C GLU A 191 4.28 17.36 43.82
#